data_AF-A0A830CBS4-F1
#
_entry.id   AF-A0A830CBS4-F1
#
_cell.length_a   1.000
_cell.length_b   1.000
_cell.length_c   1.000
_cell.angle_alpha   90.00
_cell.angle_beta   90.00
_cell.angle_gamma   90.00
#
_symmetry.space_group_name_H-M   'P 1'
#
loop_
_entity.id
_entity.type
_entity.pdbx_description
1 polymer ?
#
loop_
_entity_poly.entity_id
_entity_poly.type
_entity_poly.pdbx_seq_one_letter_code
_entity_poly.pdbx_strand_id
1 'polypeptide(L)'
;MTPLSTNSPTLPNGSWCVASQSVSQAALQVALDYTCGHGGADCSAIQTGGRCYNPNTVRGHASYAFNSYYQKNPVPTSCNFGGTTVTKSTDPSKIYIDF
;
A
#
# COMPACT_ATOMS: atom_id res chain seq x y z
N MET A 1 -24.42 4.49 -14.33
CA MET A 1 -22.96 4.29 -14.41
C MET A 1 -22.42 4.40 -12.99
N THR A 2 -22.23 3.27 -12.33
CA THR A 2 -21.93 3.19 -10.89
C THR A 2 -20.42 3.37 -10.66
N PRO A 3 -19.96 4.35 -9.86
CA PRO A 3 -18.54 4.52 -9.58
C PRO A 3 -18.05 3.37 -8.69
N LEU A 4 -17.02 2.66 -9.14
CA LEU A 4 -16.35 1.59 -8.41
C LEU A 4 -15.62 2.17 -7.19
N SER A 5 -16.33 2.24 -6.07
CA SER A 5 -15.73 2.44 -4.76
C SER A 5 -15.01 1.16 -4.34
N THR A 6 -13.71 1.05 -4.64
CA THR A 6 -12.89 -0.02 -4.08
C THR A 6 -12.61 0.33 -2.62
N ASN A 7 -13.45 -0.25 -1.75
CA ASN A 7 -13.29 -0.35 -0.31
C ASN A 7 -11.85 -0.77 0.07
N SER A 8 -10.96 0.21 0.26
CA SER A 8 -9.78 0.04 1.09
C SER A 8 -10.22 0.27 2.53
N PRO A 9 -9.83 -0.58 3.50
CA PRO A 9 -10.16 -0.35 4.89
C PRO A 9 -9.42 0.91 5.36
N THR A 10 -10.14 2.02 5.40
CA THR A 10 -9.71 3.29 5.96
C THR A 10 -9.58 3.13 7.47
N LEU A 11 -8.37 3.19 8.03
CA LEU A 11 -8.18 3.42 9.46
C LEU A 11 -8.85 4.75 9.85
N PRO A 12 -9.32 4.87 11.10
CA PRO A 12 -10.11 5.99 11.60
C PRO A 12 -9.39 7.37 11.61
N ASN A 13 -8.17 7.48 11.10
CA ASN A 13 -7.30 8.66 11.30
C ASN A 13 -6.58 9.15 10.01
N GLY A 14 -7.04 8.78 8.80
CA GLY A 14 -6.65 9.44 7.55
C GLY A 14 -5.20 9.27 7.06
N SER A 15 -4.41 8.35 7.64
CA SER A 15 -3.02 8.10 7.20
C SER A 15 -2.86 6.79 6.42
N TRP A 16 -2.12 6.85 5.33
CA TRP A 16 -1.88 5.77 4.37
C TRP A 16 -0.39 5.50 4.25
N CYS A 17 0.00 4.23 4.18
CA CYS A 17 1.38 3.84 3.92
C CYS A 17 1.49 3.29 2.51
N VAL A 18 2.19 4.00 1.61
CA VAL A 18 2.30 3.59 0.20
C VAL A 18 3.74 3.54 -0.27
N ALA A 19 4.00 2.80 -1.35
CA ALA A 19 5.33 2.71 -1.94
C ALA A 19 5.81 4.08 -2.45
N SER A 20 7.07 4.42 -2.19
CA SER A 20 7.70 5.62 -2.74
C SER A 20 7.88 5.49 -4.26
N GLN A 21 7.76 6.63 -4.95
CA GLN A 21 8.04 6.72 -6.39
C GLN A 21 9.52 7.00 -6.68
N SER A 22 10.30 7.43 -5.69
CA SER A 22 11.71 7.80 -5.84
C SER A 22 12.69 6.64 -5.67
N VAL A 23 12.19 5.44 -5.34
CA VAL A 23 13.02 4.26 -5.07
C VAL A 23 13.01 3.30 -6.26
N SER A 24 14.07 2.49 -6.37
CA SER A 24 14.18 1.49 -7.43
C SER A 24 13.15 0.38 -7.26
N GLN A 25 12.73 -0.20 -8.38
CA GLN A 25 11.78 -1.33 -8.37
C GLN A 25 12.35 -2.56 -7.64
N ALA A 26 13.67 -2.77 -7.71
CA ALA A 26 14.35 -3.84 -6.97
C ALA A 26 14.26 -3.64 -5.46
N ALA A 27 14.47 -2.41 -4.96
CA ALA A 27 14.32 -2.11 -3.54
C ALA A 27 12.87 -2.32 -3.07
N LEU A 28 11.89 -1.93 -3.90
CA LEU A 28 10.48 -2.19 -3.63
C LEU A 28 10.14 -3.68 -3.59
N GLN A 29 10.71 -4.48 -4.48
CA GLN A 29 10.49 -5.93 -4.48
C GLN A 29 11.01 -6.56 -3.19
N VAL A 30 12.25 -6.22 -2.78
CA VAL A 30 12.83 -6.72 -1.52
C VAL A 30 11.96 -6.34 -0.32
N ALA A 31 11.49 -5.10 -0.27
CA ALA A 31 10.60 -4.64 0.80
C ALA A 31 9.24 -5.35 0.77
N LEU A 32 8.66 -5.55 -0.41
CA LEU A 32 7.41 -6.30 -0.60
C LEU A 32 7.56 -7.76 -0.14
N ASP A 33 8.62 -8.44 -0.55
CA ASP A 33 8.91 -9.83 -0.20
C ASP A 33 9.08 -9.98 1.32
N TYR A 34 9.80 -9.05 1.96
CA TYR A 34 9.92 -9.01 3.41
C TYR A 34 8.55 -8.84 4.07
N THR A 35 7.75 -7.88 3.62
CA THR A 35 6.43 -7.58 4.21
C THR A 35 5.46 -8.74 4.12
N CYS A 36 5.43 -9.44 2.98
CA CYS A 36 4.56 -10.61 2.78
C CYS A 36 5.07 -11.87 3.47
N GLY A 37 6.39 -11.99 3.66
CA GLY A 37 7.01 -13.09 4.39
C GLY A 37 7.14 -12.78 5.88
N HIS A 38 8.31 -12.27 6.27
CA HIS A 38 8.68 -12.04 7.66
C HIS A 38 7.88 -10.92 8.35
N GLY A 39 7.41 -9.92 7.60
CA GLY A 39 6.63 -8.80 8.11
C GLY A 39 5.20 -9.17 8.48
N GLY A 40 4.67 -10.31 8.01
CA GLY A 40 3.35 -10.81 8.40
C GLY A 40 2.15 -10.08 7.79
N ALA A 41 2.34 -9.34 6.68
CA ALA A 41 1.23 -8.78 5.94
C ALA A 41 0.47 -9.86 5.16
N ASP A 42 -0.85 -9.70 5.03
CA ASP A 42 -1.65 -10.56 4.16
C ASP A 42 -1.55 -10.07 2.71
N CYS A 43 -0.78 -10.81 1.91
CA CYS A 43 -0.56 -10.52 0.50
C CYS A 43 -1.39 -11.40 -0.46
N SER A 44 -2.35 -12.19 0.04
CA SER A 44 -3.18 -13.07 -0.80
C SER A 44 -3.90 -12.32 -1.94
N ALA A 45 -4.33 -11.08 -1.67
CA ALA A 45 -5.05 -10.28 -2.65
C ALA A 45 -4.18 -9.81 -3.84
N ILE A 46 -2.86 -9.74 -3.69
CA ILE A 46 -1.93 -9.28 -4.74
C ILE A 46 -1.19 -10.43 -5.45
N GLN A 47 -1.40 -11.66 -5.02
CA GLN A 47 -0.89 -12.85 -5.73
C GLN A 47 -1.68 -13.10 -7.01
N THR A 48 -1.13 -13.92 -7.91
CA THR A 48 -1.82 -14.35 -9.14
C THR A 48 -3.22 -14.90 -8.82
N GLY A 49 -4.23 -14.39 -9.51
CA GLY A 49 -5.64 -14.73 -9.26
C GLY A 49 -6.31 -13.95 -8.13
N GLY A 50 -5.56 -13.15 -7.38
CA GLY A 50 -6.06 -12.26 -6.34
C GLY A 50 -6.77 -11.02 -6.90
N ARG A 51 -7.70 -10.49 -6.11
CA ARG A 51 -8.55 -9.32 -6.48
C ARG A 51 -7.77 -8.03 -6.78
N CYS A 52 -6.55 -7.91 -6.25
CA CYS A 52 -5.65 -6.75 -6.39
C CYS A 52 -4.39 -7.10 -7.18
N TYR A 53 -4.39 -8.22 -7.92
CA TYR A 53 -3.26 -8.60 -8.78
C TYR A 53 -3.06 -7.60 -9.93
N ASN A 54 -4.14 -7.09 -10.51
CA ASN A 54 -4.08 -6.17 -11.65
C ASN A 54 -4.29 -4.71 -11.21
N PRO A 55 -3.48 -3.75 -11.72
CA PRO A 55 -2.34 -3.97 -12.64
C PRO A 55 -1.15 -4.67 -11.94
N ASN A 56 -0.55 -5.66 -12.63
CA ASN A 56 0.58 -6.44 -12.11
C ASN A 56 1.86 -5.59 -12.12
N THR A 57 2.01 -4.77 -11.09
CA THR A 57 3.15 -3.88 -10.91
C THR A 57 3.67 -4.01 -9.49
N VAL A 58 5.00 -4.11 -9.36
CA VAL A 58 5.66 -4.21 -8.05
C VAL A 58 5.27 -3.04 -7.14
N ARG A 59 5.19 -1.82 -7.68
CA ARG A 59 4.81 -0.63 -6.89
C ARG A 59 3.36 -0.70 -6.41
N GLY A 60 2.44 -1.20 -7.23
CA GLY A 60 1.03 -1.36 -6.86
C GLY A 60 0.86 -2.40 -5.76
N HIS A 61 1.49 -3.56 -5.94
CA HIS A 61 1.48 -4.65 -4.95
C HIS A 61 2.14 -4.24 -3.63
N ALA A 62 3.30 -3.59 -3.69
CA ALA A 62 3.99 -3.04 -2.53
C ALA A 62 3.12 -2.04 -1.77
N SER A 63 2.49 -1.08 -2.47
CA SER A 63 1.58 -0.11 -1.84
C SER A 63 0.42 -0.78 -1.12
N TYR A 64 -0.17 -1.82 -1.72
CA TYR A 64 -1.23 -2.59 -1.08
C TYR A 64 -0.74 -3.31 0.18
N ALA A 65 0.38 -4.03 0.10
CA ALA A 65 0.94 -4.80 1.21
C ALA A 65 1.33 -3.88 2.38
N PHE A 66 2.04 -2.79 2.11
CA PHE A 66 2.46 -1.82 3.12
C PHE A 66 1.26 -1.14 3.78
N ASN A 67 0.25 -0.74 2.99
CA ASN A 67 -0.94 -0.13 3.55
C ASN A 67 -1.69 -1.14 4.41
N SER A 68 -1.96 -2.35 3.91
CA SER A 68 -2.64 -3.41 4.65
C SER A 68 -1.97 -3.71 6.00
N TYR A 69 -0.64 -3.77 6.03
CA TYR A 69 0.12 -3.94 7.27
C TYR A 69 -0.03 -2.74 8.22
N TYR A 70 0.13 -1.52 7.70
CA TYR A 70 0.00 -0.29 8.48
C TYR A 70 -1.43 -0.09 9.02
N GLN A 71 -2.45 -0.49 8.26
CA GLN A 71 -3.85 -0.45 8.69
C GLN A 71 -4.10 -1.34 9.92
N LYS A 72 -3.34 -2.42 10.08
CA LYS A 72 -3.40 -3.32 11.25
C LYS A 72 -2.49 -2.87 12.39
N ASN A 73 -1.45 -2.09 12.08
CA ASN A 73 -0.42 -1.63 13.02
C ASN A 73 -0.23 -0.10 12.88
N PRO A 74 -1.16 0.73 13.38
CA PRO A 74 -1.19 2.18 13.12
C PRO A 74 -0.18 2.98 13.95
N VAL A 75 1.09 2.54 13.99
CA VAL A 75 2.18 3.30 14.61
C VAL A 75 3.11 3.84 13.52
N PRO A 76 3.67 5.06 13.66
CA PRO A 76 4.49 5.67 12.61
C PRO A 76 5.64 4.78 12.12
N THR A 77 6.24 3.99 13.02
CA THR A 77 7.33 3.07 12.72
C THR A 77 6.91 1.88 11.85
N SER A 78 5.62 1.53 11.80
CA SER A 78 5.10 0.45 10.95
C SER A 78 5.02 0.82 9.47
N CYS A 79 5.19 2.09 9.11
CA CYS A 79 5.36 2.53 7.73
C CYS A 79 6.84 2.77 7.38
N ASN A 80 7.75 2.00 7.97
CA ASN A 80 9.17 2.06 7.65
C ASN A 80 9.65 0.71 7.08
N PHE A 81 9.58 0.57 5.76
CA PHE A 81 10.10 -0.60 5.05
C PHE A 81 11.45 -0.28 4.39
N GLY A 82 12.42 0.11 5.22
CA GLY A 82 13.78 0.46 4.75
C GLY A 82 13.82 1.74 3.89
N GLY A 83 12.94 2.70 4.18
CA GLY A 83 12.83 3.94 3.39
C GLY A 83 12.16 3.78 2.03
N THR A 84 11.55 2.63 1.74
CA THR A 84 10.83 2.39 0.47
C THR A 84 9.38 2.89 0.49
N THR A 85 8.94 3.47 1.60
CA THR A 85 7.57 3.92 1.83
C THR A 85 7.46 5.40 2.12
N VAL A 86 6.29 5.95 1.83
CA VAL A 86 5.88 7.29 2.25
C VAL A 86 4.57 7.19 3.01
N THR A 87 4.53 7.80 4.20
CA THR A 87 3.27 7.99 4.93
C THR A 87 2.59 9.23 4.37
N LYS A 88 1.35 9.07 3.89
CA LYS A 88 0.51 10.18 3.46
C LYS A 88 -0.60 10.39 4.45
N SER A 89 -0.72 11.58 5.01
CA SER A 89 -1.86 12.00 5.84
C SER A 89 -3.02 12.57 5.02
N THR A 90 -2.88 12.60 3.70
CA THR A 90 -3.90 13.04 2.76
C THR A 90 -4.37 11.84 1.96
N ASP A 91 -5.66 11.56 2.03
CA ASP A 91 -6.31 10.58 1.17
C ASP A 91 -6.07 10.96 -0.31
N PRO A 92 -5.37 10.11 -1.10
CA PRO A 92 -5.05 10.43 -2.48
C PRO A 92 -6.29 10.53 -3.39
N SER A 93 -7.48 10.07 -2.94
CA SER A 93 -8.76 10.26 -3.65
C SER A 93 -9.33 11.68 -3.52
N LYS A 94 -8.85 12.48 -2.54
CA LYS A 94 -9.30 13.86 -2.32
C LYS A 94 -8.60 14.89 -3.22
N ILE A 95 -7.50 14.52 -3.88
CA ILE A 95 -6.76 15.44 -4.78
C ILE A 95 -7.56 15.74 -6.08
N TYR A 96 -8.63 14.99 -6.36
CA TYR A 96 -9.47 15.16 -7.56
C TYR A 96 -10.60 16.19 -7.45
N ILE A 97 -10.72 16.95 -6.35
CA ILE A 97 -11.86 17.86 -6.10
C ILE A 97 -11.48 19.34 -5.87
N ASP A 98 -10.32 19.78 -6.36
CA ASP A 98 -9.99 21.22 -6.48
C ASP A 98 -9.69 21.58 -7.95
N PHE A 99 -10.73 21.57 -8.79
CA PHE A 99 -10.78 22.28 -10.07
C PHE A 99 -11.99 23.21 -10.08
#